data_AF-A0A644WQI6-F1
#
_entry.id   AF-A0A644WQI6-F1
#
_cell.length_a   1.000
_cell.length_b   1.000
_cell.length_c   1.000
_cell.angle_alpha   90.00
_cell.angle_beta   90.00
_cell.angle_gamma   90.00
#
_symmetry.space_group_name_H-M   'P 1'
#
loop_
_entity.id
_entity.type
_entity.pdbx_description
1 polymer ?
#
loop_
_entity_poly.entity_id
_entity_poly.type
_entity_poly.pdbx_seq_one_letter_code
_entity_poly.pdbx_strand_id
1 'polypeptide(L)' 'MSPLILGVCIYILGFIIASLSSSIFDGGQIEFSYYYAIIFSILYLSAIVGISTSLILKELRNNRNQ' A
#
# COMPACT_ATOMS: atom_id res chain seq x y z
N MET A 1 -6.69 -4.88 18.99
CA MET A 1 -5.65 -5.14 17.97
C MET A 1 -4.74 -3.93 17.89
N SER A 2 -3.42 -4.14 17.81
CA SER A 2 -2.47 -3.02 17.62
C SER A 2 -2.62 -2.43 16.21
N PRO A 3 -2.56 -1.09 16.04
CA PRO A 3 -2.63 -0.45 14.71
C PRO A 3 -1.55 -0.95 13.75
N LEU A 4 -0.40 -1.39 14.25
CA LEU A 4 0.63 -2.07 13.44
C LEU A 4 0.12 -3.36 12.81
N ILE A 5 -0.59 -4.19 13.59
CA ILE A 5 -1.16 -5.46 13.13
C ILE A 5 -2.23 -5.18 12.06
N LEU A 6 -3.05 -4.14 12.27
CA LEU A 6 -4.05 -3.73 11.28
C LEU A 6 -3.40 -3.35 9.94
N GLY A 7 -2.32 -2.54 9.98
CA GLY A 7 -1.57 -2.16 8.78
C GLY A 7 -0.99 -3.36 8.04
N VAL A 8 -0.40 -4.31 8.76
CA VAL A 8 0.12 -5.56 8.18
C VAL A 8 -0.99 -6.40 7.55
N CYS A 9 -2.15 -6.52 8.21
CA CYS A 9 -3.30 -7.23 7.65
C CYS A 9 -3.80 -6.58 6.35
N ILE A 10 -3.90 -5.25 6.31
CA ILE A 10 -4.32 -4.52 5.10
C ILE A 10 -3.33 -4.75 3.96
N TYR A 11 -2.02 -4.69 4.25
CA TYR A 11 -0.99 -4.97 3.25
C TYR A 11 -1.11 -6.40 2.68
N ILE A 12 -1.22 -7.41 3.55
CA ILE A 12 -1.32 -8.82 3.13
C ILE A 12 -2.57 -9.05 2.29
N LEU A 13 -3.72 -8.49 2.70
CA LEU A 13 -4.96 -8.62 1.94
C LEU A 13 -4.85 -7.97 0.56
N GLY A 14 -4.32 -6.75 0.48
CA GLY A 14 -4.13 -6.06 -0.80
C GLY A 14 -3.15 -6.80 -1.72
N PHE A 15 -2.07 -7.36 -1.17
CA PHE A 15 -1.10 -8.16 -1.91
C PHE A 15 -1.73 -9.42 -2.51
N ILE A 16 -2.54 -10.14 -1.73
CA ILE A 16 -3.25 -11.33 -2.19
C ILE A 16 -4.26 -10.96 -3.29
N ILE A 17 -5.03 -9.89 -3.11
CA ILE A 17 -6.01 -9.42 -4.09
C ILE A 17 -5.31 -9.03 -5.40
N ALA A 18 -4.22 -8.27 -5.33
CA ALA A 18 -3.45 -7.87 -6.52
C ALA A 18 -2.90 -9.08 -7.26
N SER A 19 -2.31 -10.04 -6.54
CA SER A 19 -1.74 -11.27 -7.11
C SER A 19 -2.81 -12.19 -7.71
N LEU A 20 -4.00 -12.24 -7.13
CA LEU A 20 -5.13 -13.00 -7.69
C LEU A 20 -5.72 -12.29 -8.91
N SER A 21 -5.80 -10.96 -8.89
CA SER A 21 -6.39 -10.20 -9.99
C SER A 21 -5.64 -10.40 -11.31
N SER A 22 -4.30 -10.51 -11.28
CA SER A 22 -3.51 -10.80 -12.48
C SER A 22 -3.88 -12.13 -13.13
N SER A 23 -4.29 -13.14 -12.34
CA SER A 23 -4.70 -14.44 -12.89
C SER A 23 -6.00 -14.37 -13.69
N ILE A 24 -6.87 -13.40 -13.36
CA ILE A 24 -8.15 -13.16 -14.02
C ILE A 24 -7.96 -12.36 -15.32
N PHE A 25 -7.04 -11.38 -15.32
CA PHE A 25 -6.84 -10.48 -16.45
C PHE A 25 -5.85 -10.98 -17.51
N ASP A 26 -4.78 -11.69 -17.12
CA ASP A 26 -3.71 -12.14 -18.05
C ASP A 26 -3.77 -13.66 -18.38
N GLY A 27 -4.88 -14.34 -18.04
CA GLY A 27 -5.11 -15.73 -18.46
C GLY A 27 -4.23 -16.78 -17.75
N GLY A 28 -3.80 -16.50 -16.51
CA GLY A 28 -3.18 -17.50 -15.64
C GLY A 28 -1.66 -17.68 -15.77
N GLN A 29 -0.96 -16.81 -16.50
CA GLN A 29 0.50 -16.83 -16.52
C GLN A 29 1.08 -16.35 -15.17
N ILE A 30 1.81 -17.24 -14.50
CA ILE A 30 2.37 -17.03 -13.15
C ILE A 30 3.34 -15.84 -13.11
N GLU A 31 4.07 -15.60 -14.19
CA GLU A 31 5.06 -14.51 -14.31
C GLU A 31 4.42 -13.13 -14.14
N PHE A 32 3.23 -12.92 -14.69
CA PHE A 32 2.51 -11.65 -14.57
C PHE A 32 2.05 -11.40 -13.12
N SER A 33 1.70 -12.45 -12.38
CA SER A 33 1.28 -12.31 -10.98
C SER A 33 2.36 -11.73 -10.07
N TYR A 34 3.62 -12.09 -10.30
CA TYR A 34 4.75 -11.52 -9.58
C TYR A 34 4.90 -10.02 -9.83
N TYR A 35 4.81 -9.57 -11.09
CA TYR A 35 4.94 -8.15 -11.42
C TYR A 35 3.82 -7.31 -10.80
N TYR A 36 2.58 -7.81 -10.84
CA TYR A 36 1.44 -7.14 -10.18
C TYR A 36 1.64 -7.02 -8.66
N ALA A 37 2.15 -8.07 -8.03
CA ALA A 37 2.43 -8.08 -6.60
C ALA A 37 3.53 -7.06 -6.22
N ILE A 38 4.62 -7.00 -7.01
CA ILE A 38 5.70 -6.02 -6.82
C ILE A 38 5.20 -4.60 -6.99
N ILE A 39 4.42 -4.33 -8.05
CA ILE A 39 3.84 -3.01 -8.32
C ILE A 39 2.94 -2.60 -7.16
N PHE A 40 2.07 -3.49 -6.69
CA PHE A 40 1.22 -3.22 -5.53
C PHE A 40 2.04 -2.86 -4.29
N SER A 41 3.11 -3.61 -3.98
CA SER A 41 3.98 -3.33 -2.83
C SER A 41 4.63 -1.95 -2.92
N ILE A 42 5.10 -1.56 -4.10
CA ILE A 42 5.70 -0.23 -4.32
C ILE A 42 4.65 0.88 -4.14
N LEU A 43 3.46 0.72 -4.72
CA LEU A 43 2.38 1.70 -4.60
C LEU A 43 1.89 1.84 -3.15
N TYR A 44 1.75 0.72 -2.44
CA TYR A 44 1.35 0.73 -1.04
C TYR A 44 2.37 1.46 -0.16
N LEU A 45 3.67 1.18 -0.35
CA LEU A 45 4.74 1.89 0.37
C LEU A 45 4.73 3.39 0.05
N SER A 46 4.60 3.75 -1.23
CA SER A 46 4.53 5.14 -1.67
C SER A 46 3.35 5.89 -1.01
N ALA A 47 2.18 5.26 -0.94
CA ALA A 47 1.01 5.83 -0.28
C ALA A 47 1.25 6.07 1.22
N ILE A 48 1.85 5.12 1.94
CA ILE A 48 2.18 5.28 3.36
C ILE A 48 3.13 6.47 3.57
N VAL A 49 4.19 6.55 2.78
CA VAL A 49 5.15 7.66 2.87
C VAL A 49 4.48 8.99 2.58
N GLY A 50 3.63 9.06 1.55
CA GLY A 50 2.89 10.27 1.18
C GLY A 50 1.93 10.73 2.29
N ILE A 51 1.13 9.81 2.84
CA ILE A 51 0.20 10.11 3.94
C ILE A 51 0.97 10.56 5.19
N SER A 52 2.03 9.85 5.55
CA SER A 52 2.86 10.19 6.72
C SER A 52 3.46 11.60 6.58
N THR A 53 4.00 11.91 5.40
CA THR A 53 4.55 13.23 5.09
C THR A 53 3.47 14.32 5.16
N SER A 54 2.28 14.05 4.61
CA SER A 54 1.14 14.98 4.67
C SER A 54 0.72 15.29 6.11
N LEU A 55 0.67 14.27 6.97
CA LEU A 55 0.35 14.43 8.39
C LEU A 55 1.40 15.27 9.12
N ILE A 56 2.70 15.02 8.88
CA ILE A 56 3.78 15.81 9.46
C ILE A 56 3.69 17.26 9.00
N LEU A 57 3.47 17.49 7.70
CA LEU A 57 3.38 18.84 7.15
C LEU A 57 2.16 19.59 7.69
N LYS A 58 1.02 18.90 7.88
CA LYS A 58 -0.18 19.44 8.50
C LYS A 58 0.11 19.89 9.94
N GLU A 59 0.84 19.08 10.69
CA GLU A 59 1.18 19.38 12.08
C GLU A 59 2.17 20.56 12.20
N LEU A 60 3.20 20.59 11.35
CA LEU A 60 4.14 21.72 11.28
C LEU A 60 3.42 23.04 10.91
N ARG A 61 2.45 22.98 9.99
CA ARG A 61 1.65 24.15 9.62
C ARG A 61 0.77 24.65 10.76
N ASN A 62 0.17 23.73 11.53
CA ASN A 62 -0.64 24.10 12.70
C ASN A 62 0.21 24.77 13.77
N ASN A 63 1.39 24.24 14.08
CA ASN A 63 2.30 24.80 15.09
C ASN A 63 2.92 26.16 14.67
N ARG A 64 3.02 26.44 13.37
CA ARG A 64 3.52 27.73 12.85
C ARG A 64 2.48 28.85 12.87
N ASN A 65 1.19 28.49 12.86
CA ASN A 65 0.07 29.44 12.82
C ASN A 65 -0.55 29.70 14.21
N GLN A 66 0.03 29.12 15.27
CA GLN A 66 -0.19 29.50 16.67
C GLN A 66 0.88 30.49 17.12
#